data_AF-I2DZ43-F1
#
_entry.id   AF-I2DZ43-F1
#
_cell.length_a   1.000
_cell.length_b   1.000
_cell.length_c   1.000
_cell.angle_alpha   90.00
_cell.angle_beta   90.00
_cell.angle_gamma   90.00
#
_symmetry.space_group_name_H-M   'P 1'
#
loop_
_entity.id
_entity.type
_entity.pdbx_description
1 polymer ?
#
loop_
_entity_poly.entity_id
_entity_poly.type
_entity_poly.pdbx_seq_one_letter_code
_entity_poly.pdbx_strand_id
1 'polypeptide(L)' 'MGVLRENGLVTARREGKNIFYSVASAEALAVMDVLYQQFCVAS' A
#
# COMPACT_ATOMS: atom_id res chain seq x y z
N MET A 1 -6.84 -8.74 3.32
CA MET A 1 -5.87 -8.06 4.21
C MET A 1 -4.89 -9.02 4.91
N GLY A 2 -5.08 -10.36 4.91
CA GLY A 2 -4.08 -11.32 5.40
C GLY A 2 -2.85 -11.40 4.50
N VAL A 3 -3.05 -11.76 3.23
CA VAL A 3 -1.97 -11.99 2.25
C VAL A 3 -0.96 -10.84 2.13
N LEU A 4 -1.41 -9.58 2.02
CA LEU A 4 -0.50 -8.43 1.91
C LEU A 4 0.34 -8.22 3.18
N ARG A 5 -0.24 -8.51 4.35
CA ARG A 5 0.46 -8.39 5.64
C ARG A 5 1.40 -9.58 5.86
N GLU A 6 0.99 -10.78 5.48
CA GLU A 6 1.80 -12.00 5.50
C GLU A 6 3.03 -11.89 4.58
N ASN A 7 2.90 -11.20 3.45
CA ASN A 7 4.00 -10.93 2.52
C ASN A 7 4.78 -9.65 2.85
N GLY A 8 4.54 -9.01 3.99
CA GLY A 8 5.28 -7.81 4.42
C GLY A 8 5.10 -6.58 3.53
N LEU A 9 4.05 -6.55 2.70
CA LEU A 9 3.81 -5.45 1.76
C LEU A 9 3.13 -4.24 2.43
N VAL A 10 2.51 -4.45 3.60
CA VAL A 10 1.84 -3.39 4.36
C VAL A 10 2.19 -3.44 5.85
N THR A 11 2.30 -2.27 6.47
CA THR A 11 2.30 -2.14 7.93
C THR A 11 0.91 -1.76 8.43
N ALA A 12 0.64 -2.03 9.70
CA ALA A 12 -0.61 -1.64 10.34
C ALA A 12 -0.29 -0.93 11.67
N ARG A 13 -0.88 0.25 11.87
CA ARG A 13 -0.86 1.00 13.12
C ARG A 13 -2.28 1.14 13.64
N ARG A 14 -2.50 0.94 14.94
CA ARG A 14 -3.81 1.12 15.58
C ARG A 14 -3.82 2.41 16.41
N GLU A 15 -4.84 3.24 16.20
CA GLU A 15 -5.11 4.41 17.05
C GLU A 15 -6.57 4.36 17.54
N GLY A 16 -6.73 4.05 18.82
CA GLY A 16 -8.04 3.82 19.42
C GLY A 16 -8.81 2.68 18.74
N LYS A 17 -9.93 3.03 18.12
CA LYS A 17 -10.79 2.09 17.38
C LYS A 17 -10.39 1.93 15.91
N ASN A 18 -9.52 2.80 15.38
CA ASN A 18 -9.14 2.80 13.97
C ASN A 18 -7.83 2.05 13.75
N ILE A 19 -7.73 1.40 12.58
CA ILE A 19 -6.50 0.74 12.13
C ILE A 19 -6.10 1.38 10.79
N PHE A 20 -4.91 1.95 10.77
CA PHE A 20 -4.31 2.58 9.60
C PHE A 20 -3.33 1.60 8.97
N TYR A 21 -3.43 1.45 7.66
CA TYR A 21 -2.51 0.64 6.86
C TYR A 21 -1.68 1.54 5.97
N SER A 22 -0.40 1.23 5.84
CA SER A 22 0.51 1.88 4.89
C SER A 22 1.31 0.84 4.13
N VAL A 23 1.70 1.15 2.89
CA VAL A 23 2.60 0.30 2.10
C VAL A 23 3.98 0.30 2.77
N ALA A 24 4.54 -0.89 2.97
CA ALA A 24 5.83 -1.10 3.63
C ALA A 24 6.95 -1.41 2.64
N SER A 25 6.62 -2.06 1.52
CA SER A 25 7.59 -2.42 0.47
C SER A 25 7.79 -1.27 -0.50
N ALA A 26 9.04 -0.85 -0.67
CA ALA A 26 9.42 0.18 -1.63
C ALA A 26 9.19 -0.29 -3.08
N GLU A 27 9.39 -1.58 -3.34
CA GLU A 27 9.16 -2.22 -4.63
C GLU A 27 7.68 -2.20 -5.01
N ALA A 28 6.80 -2.56 -4.07
CA ALA A 28 5.36 -2.49 -4.27
C ALA A 28 4.90 -1.05 -4.51
N LEU A 29 5.47 -0.08 -3.78
CA LEU A 29 5.17 1.33 -3.98
C LEU A 29 5.57 1.81 -5.39
N ALA A 30 6.76 1.40 -5.87
CA ALA A 30 7.24 1.77 -7.21
C ALA A 30 6.33 1.24 -8.33
N VAL A 31 5.85 0.00 -8.22
CA VAL A 31 4.89 -0.56 -9.18
C VAL A 31 3.57 0.20 -9.15
N MET A 32 3.06 0.51 -7.96
CA MET A 32 1.81 1.25 -7.78
C MET A 32 1.91 2.67 -8.36
N ASP A 33 3.06 3.33 -8.24
CA ASP A 33 3.29 4.66 -8.82
C ASP A 33 3.19 4.64 -10.36
N VAL A 34 3.82 3.65 -11.01
CA VAL A 34 3.70 3.48 -12.47
C VAL A 34 2.25 3.28 -12.89
N LEU A 35 1.51 2.40 -12.20
CA LEU A 35 0.11 2.16 -12.51
C LEU A 35 -0.73 3.42 -12.31
N TYR A 36 -0.51 4.15 -11.22
CA TYR A 36 -1.20 5.40 -10.94
C TYR A 36 -0.95 6.44 -12.03
N GLN A 37 0.30 6.61 -12.46
CA GLN A 37 0.66 7.51 -13.55
C GLN A 37 -0.09 7.17 -14.84
N GLN A 38 -0.13 5.90 -15.22
CA GLN A 38 -0.71 5.47 -16.49
C GLN A 38 -2.24 5.47 -16.52
N PHE A 39 -2.88 5.19 -15.39
CA PHE A 39 -4.33 4.97 -15.35
C PHE A 39 -5.10 6.06 -14.61
N CYS A 40 -4.44 6.97 -13.91
CA CYS A 40 -5.12 8.02 -13.13
C CYS A 40 -4.62 9.44 -13.44
N VAL A 41 -3.36 9.61 -13.83
CA VAL A 41 -2.78 10.95 -14.13
C VAL A 41 -2.75 11.25 -15.61
N ALA A 42 -2.50 10.26 -16.46
CA ALA A 42 -2.42 10.43 -17.91
C ALA A 42 -3.78 10.64 -18.62
N SER A 43 -4.80 11.15 -17.93
CA SER A 43 -6.15 11.40 -18.46
C SER A 43 -6.51 12.88 -18.46
#